data_AF-A0A943J0Y5-F1
#
_entry.id   AF-A0A943J0Y5-F1
#
_cell.length_a   1.000
_cell.length_b   1.000
_cell.length_c   1.000
_cell.angle_alpha   90.00
_cell.angle_beta   90.00
_cell.angle_gamma   90.00
#
_symmetry.space_group_name_H-M   'P 1'
#
loop_
_entity.id
_entity.type
_entity.pdbx_description
1 polymer ?
#
loop_
_entity_poly.entity_id
_entity_poly.type
_entity_poly.pdbx_seq_one_letter_code
_entity_poly.pdbx_strand_id
1 'polypeptide(L)'
;FGTILKICPLLNMSDDGRLIPRKKVRGKAAVINEIVTRMEENADNGLNYDGKCYMCHSDCLDDAEKVASLIEERFHNLNGKVEIYNIGTVIGSHTGPGTVAVFFWGKKRDC
;
A
#
# COMPACT_ATOMS: atom_id res chain seq x y z
N PHE A 1 17.37 21.66 -3.16
CA PHE A 1 15.96 21.26 -2.91
C PHE A 1 15.52 20.29 -4.00
N GLY A 2 15.90 19.02 -3.86
CA GLY A 2 15.65 18.00 -4.88
C GLY A 2 14.36 17.24 -4.57
N THR A 3 13.25 17.65 -5.17
CA THR A 3 12.04 16.82 -5.26
C THR A 3 12.32 15.66 -6.19
N ILE A 4 12.99 14.62 -5.67
CA ILE A 4 13.10 13.33 -6.34
C ILE A 4 11.67 12.84 -6.56
N LEU A 5 11.20 12.89 -7.80
CA LEU A 5 9.96 12.24 -8.24
C LEU A 5 10.14 10.73 -8.03
N LYS A 6 9.69 10.25 -6.87
CA LYS A 6 9.79 8.85 -6.45
C LYS A 6 8.83 8.00 -7.27
N ILE A 7 9.40 7.17 -8.13
CA ILE A 7 8.71 6.00 -8.70
C ILE A 7 8.45 5.08 -7.51
N CYS A 8 7.20 4.92 -7.10
CA CYS A 8 6.85 3.94 -6.07
C CYS A 8 6.71 2.57 -6.76
N PRO A 9 7.59 1.60 -6.49
CA PRO A 9 7.33 0.24 -6.93
C PRO A 9 6.12 -0.26 -6.18
N LEU A 10 5.10 -0.71 -6.91
CA LEU A 10 4.02 -1.49 -6.31
C LEU A 10 4.60 -2.85 -5.94
N LEU A 11 4.72 -3.13 -4.64
CA LEU A 11 5.34 -4.32 -4.09
C LEU A 11 4.23 -5.26 -3.58
N ASN A 12 4.24 -6.51 -4.02
CA ASN A 12 3.38 -7.56 -3.45
C ASN A 12 4.23 -8.50 -2.60
N MET A 13 3.70 -8.99 -1.47
CA MET A 13 4.31 -10.09 -0.74
C MET A 13 3.91 -11.43 -1.38
N SER A 14 4.88 -12.28 -1.71
CA SER A 14 4.64 -13.66 -2.15
C SER A 14 4.47 -14.60 -0.96
N ASP A 15 4.02 -15.84 -1.22
CA ASP A 15 3.77 -16.88 -0.21
C ASP A 15 5.03 -17.20 0.63
N ASP A 16 6.21 -17.05 0.03
CA ASP A 16 7.51 -17.17 0.68
C ASP A 16 7.97 -15.90 1.43
N GLY A 17 7.09 -14.92 1.62
CA GLY A 17 7.37 -13.69 2.38
C GLY A 17 8.26 -12.67 1.64
N ARG A 18 8.50 -12.85 0.34
CA ARG A 18 9.36 -11.93 -0.44
C ARG A 18 8.55 -10.77 -1.02
N LEU A 19 9.14 -9.58 -0.97
CA LEU A 19 8.61 -8.39 -1.64
C LEU A 19 8.96 -8.45 -3.12
N ILE A 20 7.96 -8.67 -3.96
CA ILE A 20 8.09 -8.71 -5.42
C ILE A 20 7.64 -7.36 -6.02
N PRO A 21 8.53 -6.60 -6.67
CA PRO A 21 8.15 -5.42 -7.44
C PRO A 21 7.31 -5.84 -8.65
N ARG A 22 6.04 -5.44 -8.69
CA ARG A 22 5.11 -5.80 -9.78
C ARG A 22 5.05 -4.75 -10.88
N LYS A 23 5.04 -3.47 -10.53
CA LYS A 23 4.85 -2.38 -11.50
C LYS A 23 5.52 -1.10 -11.03
N LYS A 24 6.14 -0.37 -11.96
CA LYS A 24 6.63 0.99 -11.74
C LYS A 24 5.57 1.97 -12.22
N VAL A 25 4.86 2.59 -11.30
CA VAL A 25 3.90 3.65 -11.61
C VAL A 25 4.59 5.00 -11.42
N ARG A 26 4.39 5.91 -12.38
CA ARG A 26 4.95 7.27 -12.35
C ARG A 26 3.84 8.26 -11.97
N GLY A 27 4.14 9.16 -11.04
CA GLY A 27 3.21 10.19 -10.60
C GLY A 27 2.42 9.77 -9.36
N LYS A 28 2.36 10.69 -8.39
CA LYS A 28 1.83 10.45 -7.05
C LYS A 28 0.36 10.04 -7.06
N ALA A 29 -0.48 10.80 -7.76
CA ALA A 29 -1.91 10.51 -7.87
C ALA A 29 -2.20 9.17 -8.58
N ALA A 30 -1.41 8.83 -9.59
CA ALA A 30 -1.54 7.55 -10.29
C ALA A 30 -1.16 6.37 -9.39
N VAL A 31 -0.09 6.51 -8.60
CA VAL A 31 0.32 5.48 -7.62
C VAL A 31 -0.77 5.25 -6.60
N ILE A 32 -1.34 6.32 -6.03
CA ILE A 32 -2.38 6.24 -5.01
C ILE A 32 -3.61 5.48 -5.55
N ASN A 33 -4.10 5.86 -6.73
CA ASN A 33 -5.23 5.17 -7.36
C ASN A 33 -4.91 3.70 -7.68
N GLU A 34 -3.70 3.40 -8.19
CA GLU A 34 -3.30 2.03 -8.49
C GLU A 34 -3.27 1.16 -7.22
N ILE A 35 -2.83 1.69 -6.08
CA ILE A 35 -2.83 0.95 -4.80
C ILE A 35 -4.25 0.51 -4.44
N VAL A 36 -5.23 1.44 -4.52
CA VAL A 36 -6.63 1.15 -4.18
C VAL A 36 -7.24 0.16 -5.16
N THR A 37 -7.04 0.35 -6.48
CA THR A 37 -7.48 -0.59 -7.51
C THR A 37 -6.91 -1.98 -7.28
N ARG A 38 -5.63 -2.08 -6.92
CA ARG A 38 -4.98 -3.38 -6.70
C ARG A 38 -5.48 -4.05 -5.43
N MET A 39 -5.76 -3.28 -4.38
CA MET A 39 -6.46 -3.78 -3.21
C MET A 39 -7.83 -4.34 -3.59
N GLU A 40 -8.61 -3.64 -4.41
CA GLU A 40 -9.93 -4.10 -4.85
C GLU A 40 -9.87 -5.43 -5.62
N GLU A 41 -8.88 -5.58 -6.50
CA GLU A 41 -8.69 -6.81 -7.27
C GLU A 41 -8.22 -8.01 -6.43
N ASN A 42 -7.44 -7.76 -5.38
CA ASN A 42 -6.74 -8.82 -4.65
C ASN A 42 -7.33 -9.09 -3.27
N ALA A 43 -8.07 -8.15 -2.67
CA ALA A 43 -8.65 -8.29 -1.36
C ALA A 43 -9.63 -9.46 -1.32
N ASP A 44 -9.67 -10.14 -0.19
CA ASP A 44 -10.68 -11.15 0.02
C ASP A 44 -12.07 -10.49 -0.07
N ASN A 45 -13.00 -11.13 -0.76
CA ASN A 45 -14.32 -10.55 -1.05
C ASN A 45 -14.33 -9.18 -1.81
N GLY A 46 -13.22 -8.74 -2.40
CA GLY A 46 -13.15 -7.53 -3.24
C GLY A 46 -13.56 -6.25 -2.50
N LEU A 47 -14.46 -5.44 -3.07
CA LEU A 47 -14.99 -4.22 -2.41
C LEU A 47 -15.75 -4.49 -1.11
N ASN A 48 -16.24 -5.72 -0.91
CA ASN A 48 -16.90 -6.12 0.32
C ASN A 48 -15.90 -6.63 1.38
N TYR A 49 -14.61 -6.32 1.21
CA TYR A 49 -13.57 -6.64 2.19
C TYR A 49 -13.93 -6.10 3.57
N ASP A 50 -13.96 -6.99 4.56
CA ASP A 50 -14.30 -6.73 5.96
C ASP A 50 -13.14 -7.06 6.91
N GLY A 51 -11.94 -7.22 6.37
CA GLY A 51 -10.73 -7.42 7.15
C GLY A 51 -10.08 -6.11 7.59
N LYS A 52 -9.00 -6.24 8.37
CA LYS A 52 -8.16 -5.10 8.76
C LYS A 52 -7.18 -4.74 7.64
N CYS A 53 -6.99 -3.44 7.43
CA CYS A 53 -5.96 -2.91 6.53
C CYS A 53 -4.86 -2.23 7.35
N TYR A 54 -3.61 -2.57 7.04
CA TYR A 54 -2.43 -1.98 7.65
C TYR A 54 -1.63 -1.24 6.58
N MET A 55 -1.00 -0.15 6.97
CA MET A 55 -0.19 0.67 6.09
C MET A 55 1.13 1.01 6.75
N CYS A 56 2.17 1.04 5.93
CA CYS A 56 3.52 1.32 6.35
C CYS A 56 4.10 2.44 5.48
N HIS A 57 4.80 3.40 6.08
CA HIS A 57 5.42 4.49 5.32
C HIS A 57 6.85 4.80 5.76
N SER A 58 7.64 5.35 4.82
CA SER A 58 9.01 5.81 5.04
C SER A 58 9.05 7.32 4.84
N ASP A 59 9.03 8.11 5.92
CA ASP A 59 9.18 9.59 5.86
C ASP A 59 8.18 10.29 4.90
N CYS A 60 6.94 9.80 4.83
CA CYS A 60 5.87 10.33 3.98
C CYS A 60 4.47 10.07 4.57
N LEU A 61 4.25 10.52 5.81
CA LEU A 61 2.97 10.34 6.52
C LEU A 61 1.79 10.97 5.76
N ASP A 62 1.94 12.21 5.26
CA ASP A 62 0.89 12.91 4.49
C ASP A 62 0.39 12.12 3.28
N ASP A 63 1.24 11.28 2.70
CA ASP A 63 0.91 10.47 1.54
C ASP A 63 0.25 9.17 1.94
N ALA A 64 0.69 8.60 3.06
CA ALA A 64 0.05 7.44 3.67
C ALA A 64 -1.39 7.79 4.08
N GLU A 65 -1.61 8.94 4.71
CA GLU A 65 -2.95 9.40 5.11
C GLU A 65 -3.88 9.58 3.89
N LYS A 66 -3.38 10.14 2.78
CA LYS A 66 -4.18 10.26 1.54
C LYS A 66 -4.58 8.91 0.97
N VAL A 67 -3.67 7.95 0.97
CA VAL A 67 -4.00 6.58 0.53
C VAL A 67 -5.00 5.94 1.49
N ALA A 68 -4.83 6.13 2.80
CA ALA A 68 -5.72 5.60 3.83
C ALA A 68 -7.14 6.14 3.68
N SER A 69 -7.31 7.46 3.52
CA SER A 69 -8.62 8.06 3.28
C SER A 69 -9.30 7.50 2.03
N LEU A 70 -8.57 7.31 0.93
CA LEU A 70 -9.14 6.74 -0.29
C LEU A 70 -9.50 5.25 -0.15
N ILE A 71 -8.76 4.49 0.65
CA ILE A 71 -9.14 3.11 0.98
C ILE A 71 -10.42 3.11 1.83
N GLU A 72 -10.49 3.95 2.86
CA GLU A 72 -11.68 4.04 3.73
C GLU A 72 -12.93 4.52 2.96
N GLU A 73 -12.77 5.41 1.97
CA GLU A 73 -13.85 5.84 1.07
C GLU A 73 -14.29 4.75 0.09
N ARG A 74 -13.40 3.82 -0.28
CA ARG A 74 -13.69 2.77 -1.27
C ARG A 74 -14.21 1.49 -0.63
N PHE A 75 -13.73 1.14 0.56
CA PHE A 75 -14.03 -0.08 1.28
C PHE A 75 -14.87 0.21 2.52
N HIS A 76 -16.18 0.33 2.36
CA HIS A 76 -17.08 0.72 3.45
C HIS A 76 -17.21 -0.32 4.58
N ASN A 77 -16.86 -1.58 4.32
CA ASN A 77 -17.00 -2.68 5.28
C ASN A 77 -15.71 -2.94 6.08
N LEU A 78 -14.66 -2.13 5.88
CA LEU A 78 -13.36 -2.32 6.52
C LEU A 78 -13.50 -2.47 8.04
N ASN A 79 -12.75 -3.41 8.63
CA ASN A 79 -12.78 -3.61 10.08
C ASN A 79 -11.98 -2.52 10.81
N GLY A 80 -12.62 -1.36 10.94
CA GLY A 80 -12.02 -0.17 11.51
C GLY A 80 -11.29 0.69 10.49
N LYS A 81 -10.49 1.63 10.99
CA LYS A 81 -9.66 2.52 10.17
C LYS A 81 -8.39 1.82 9.72
N VAL A 82 -7.78 2.34 8.66
CA VAL A 82 -6.46 1.90 8.20
C VAL A 82 -5.43 2.23 9.27
N GLU A 83 -4.72 1.23 9.78
CA GLU A 83 -3.68 1.43 10.80
C GLU A 83 -2.35 1.80 10.13
N ILE A 84 -1.86 3.02 10.37
CA ILE A 84 -0.64 3.54 9.74
C ILE A 84 0.56 3.43 10.68
N TYR A 85 1.63 2.79 10.20
CA TYR A 85 2.87 2.56 10.91
C TYR A 85 4.05 3.22 10.17
N ASN A 86 4.97 3.81 10.93
CA ASN A 86 6.24 4.27 10.40
C ASN A 86 7.25 3.14 10.44
N ILE A 87 7.86 2.81 9.29
CA ILE A 87 8.80 1.68 9.20
C ILE A 87 10.19 2.03 9.75
N GLY A 88 10.48 3.32 9.98
CA GLY A 88 11.77 3.77 10.52
C GLY A 88 12.98 3.34 9.69
N THR A 89 14.18 3.72 10.15
CA THR A 89 15.47 3.54 9.46
C THR A 89 15.86 2.08 9.13
N VAL A 90 15.14 1.09 9.67
CA VAL A 90 15.48 -0.35 9.55
C VAL A 90 15.05 -0.94 8.20
N ILE A 91 13.90 -0.56 7.64
CA ILE A 91 13.50 -0.96 6.27
C ILE A 91 13.71 0.18 5.27
N GLY A 92 13.68 1.43 5.75
CA GLY A 92 13.88 2.62 4.91
C GLY A 92 15.25 2.70 4.22
N SER A 93 16.27 2.02 4.76
CA SER A 93 17.62 1.96 4.16
C SER A 93 17.67 1.14 2.86
N HIS A 94 16.70 0.23 2.64
CA HIS A 94 16.58 -0.55 1.39
C HIS A 94 15.60 0.06 0.37
N THR A 95 14.55 0.76 0.84
CA THR A 95 13.49 1.30 -0.04
C THR A 95 13.64 2.79 -0.35
N GLY A 96 14.45 3.51 0.44
CA GLY A 96 14.56 4.96 0.40
C GLY A 96 13.38 5.67 1.10
N PRO A 97 13.50 6.99 1.37
CA PRO A 97 12.37 7.79 1.86
C PRO A 97 11.26 7.80 0.80
N GLY A 98 10.01 8.03 1.19
CA GLY A 98 8.80 8.20 0.35
C GLY A 98 8.16 6.93 -0.16
N THR A 99 8.40 5.79 0.49
CA THR A 99 7.71 4.52 0.21
C THR A 99 6.44 4.42 1.05
N VAL A 100 5.33 3.99 0.43
CA VAL A 100 4.09 3.57 1.10
C VAL A 100 3.82 2.12 0.72
N ALA A 101 3.48 1.29 1.69
CA ALA A 101 3.10 -0.11 1.51
C ALA A 101 1.77 -0.38 2.21
N VAL A 102 0.88 -1.14 1.56
CA VAL A 102 -0.44 -1.50 2.07
C VAL A 102 -0.53 -3.00 2.22
N PHE A 103 -1.05 -3.45 3.36
CA PHE A 103 -1.21 -4.85 3.73
C PHE A 103 -2.67 -5.12 4.06
N PHE A 104 -3.22 -6.15 3.43
CA PHE A 104 -4.59 -6.60 3.61
C PHE A 104 -4.65 -8.10 3.35
N TRP A 105 -5.71 -8.74 3.84
CA TRP A 105 -5.98 -10.14 3.51
C TRP A 105 -6.52 -10.23 2.10
N GLY A 106 -5.73 -10.89 1.24
CA GLY A 106 -6.11 -11.16 -0.13
C GLY A 106 -6.63 -12.57 -0.32
N LYS A 107 -7.25 -12.81 -1.48
CA LYS A 107 -7.57 -14.16 -1.93
C LYS A 107 -6.32 -15.04 -1.89
N LYS A 108 -6.50 -16.29 -1.48
CA LYS A 108 -5.43 -17.29 -1.53
C LYS A 108 -4.83 -17.28 -2.93
N ARG A 109 -3.52 -17.05 -3.02
CA ARG A 109 -2.81 -17.09 -4.29
C ARG A 109 -2.64 -18.57 -4.63
N ASP A 110 -3.50 -19.12 -5.47
CA ASP A 110 -3.25 -20.43 -6.03
C ASP A 110 -1.96 -20.35 -6.85
N CYS A 111 -0.96 -21.11 -6.41
CA CYS A 111 0.32 -21.30 -7.07
C CYS A 111 0.14 -22.07 -8.38
#